data_AF-A0A3G4W4K7-F1
#
_entry.id   AF-A0A3G4W4K7-F1
#
_cell.length_a   1.000
_cell.length_b   1.000
_cell.length_c   1.000
_cell.angle_alpha   90.00
_cell.angle_beta   90.00
_cell.angle_gamma   90.00
#
_symmetry.space_group_name_H-M   'P 1'
#
loop_
_entity.id
_entity.type
_entity.pdbx_description
1 polymer ?
#
loop_
_entity_poly.entity_id
_entity_poly.type
_entity_poly.pdbx_seq_one_letter_code
_entity_poly.pdbx_strand_id
1 'polypeptide(L)'
;MAAVAAWVGLLGGLAGCTEGGGSPVEIQLPGKPRAPQEAIRISPDDNAKGVPAEGPLSVSVPEGRLERVVVTKVEDAQQEEVPGSIAADGLSWSPDQAAGRLALAAKYTVDAVALDGHDRRQARHTTFTTFVPEDRFIGYFKPENRSTVGTGMIVSFNFNQSIKHKADVEKAITITADPATEVVGHWFGAERLDFRPKRYWQSGTKVTVRMNLRDVEGAPGSYGIQDKTITFTVGRSQISTVDAAEHTMEVRREGELVSTVPITAGAPKNTTYNGKMVVLELFDVTRMNGQTVGFGGEYDIPDVPHAMRLTSSGTFLHGNYWASPDTFGSTNISHGCIGLRDDKGGGSDTPAGWFYDRTLVGDVVEVVNSQDKTVAANNGLGGWNMSWADWVAGSART
;
A
#
# COMPACT_ATOMS: atom_id res chain seq x y z
N MET A 1 10.56 -65.42 3.22
CA MET A 1 11.27 -66.70 3.05
C MET A 1 12.72 -66.39 2.78
N ALA A 2 13.62 -66.95 3.59
CA ALA A 2 15.05 -66.71 3.58
C ALA A 2 15.73 -67.37 2.36
N ALA A 3 16.84 -66.78 1.89
CA ALA A 3 17.95 -67.55 1.30
C ALA A 3 19.24 -66.71 1.31
N VAL A 4 20.19 -67.16 2.12
CA VAL A 4 21.59 -66.76 2.17
C VAL A 4 22.34 -67.53 1.09
N ALA A 5 23.30 -66.92 0.40
CA ALA A 5 24.31 -67.63 -0.37
C ALA A 5 25.67 -66.95 -0.22
N ALA A 6 26.53 -67.57 0.58
CA ALA A 6 27.95 -67.27 0.70
C ALA A 6 28.72 -68.04 -0.38
N TRP A 7 29.74 -67.42 -0.98
CA TRP A 7 30.78 -68.11 -1.73
C TRP A 7 32.15 -67.58 -1.29
N VAL A 8 32.90 -68.45 -0.62
CA VAL A 8 34.34 -68.34 -0.35
C VAL A 8 35.04 -69.20 -1.40
N GLY A 9 36.01 -68.61 -2.10
CA GLY A 9 36.94 -69.32 -2.98
C GLY A 9 38.35 -68.81 -2.75
N LEU A 10 39.14 -69.60 -2.03
CA LEU A 10 40.56 -69.43 -1.75
C LEU A 10 41.36 -70.37 -2.67
N LEU A 11 42.59 -69.98 -3.07
CA LEU A 11 43.75 -70.72 -3.62
C LEU A 11 44.31 -69.94 -4.81
N GLY A 12 45.50 -69.34 -4.75
CA GLY A 12 46.84 -69.93 -4.59
C GLY A 12 47.62 -69.41 -5.81
N GLY A 13 48.72 -68.65 -5.72
CA GLY A 13 49.99 -68.94 -5.08
C GLY A 13 51.06 -68.76 -6.17
N LEU A 14 52.11 -67.98 -5.90
CA LEU A 14 53.49 -68.21 -6.37
C LEU A 14 54.37 -67.06 -5.86
N ALA A 15 55.34 -67.45 -5.03
CA ALA A 15 56.43 -66.62 -4.56
C ALA A 15 57.43 -66.39 -5.70
N GLY A 16 57.88 -65.15 -5.82
CA GLY A 16 59.07 -64.77 -6.59
C GLY A 16 59.80 -63.68 -5.82
N CYS A 17 60.83 -64.08 -5.07
CA CYS A 17 61.77 -63.15 -4.43
C CYS A 17 62.73 -62.61 -5.50
N THR A 18 62.75 -61.29 -5.68
CA THR A 18 63.94 -60.59 -6.16
C THR A 18 64.05 -59.29 -5.37
N GLU A 19 65.09 -59.20 -4.54
CA GLU A 19 65.51 -57.98 -3.86
C GLU A 19 66.09 -57.01 -4.89
N GLY A 20 65.47 -55.84 -5.01
CA GLY A 20 65.98 -54.70 -5.75
C GLY A 20 65.54 -53.44 -5.03
N GLY A 21 66.44 -52.86 -4.24
CA GLY A 21 66.18 -51.64 -3.47
C GLY A 21 65.80 -50.47 -4.38
N GLY A 22 64.56 -50.02 -4.22
CA GLY A 22 64.06 -48.75 -4.72
C GLY A 22 62.93 -48.33 -3.80
N SER A 23 63.10 -47.19 -3.12
CA SER A 23 62.04 -46.58 -2.31
C SER A 23 60.74 -46.52 -3.14
N PRO A 24 59.58 -46.91 -2.59
CA PRO A 24 58.34 -46.72 -3.31
C PRO A 24 58.13 -45.22 -3.45
N VAL A 25 58.12 -44.74 -4.69
CA VAL A 25 57.54 -43.43 -5.01
C VAL A 25 56.07 -43.55 -4.62
N GLU A 26 55.70 -42.88 -3.53
CA GLU A 26 54.33 -42.71 -3.11
C GLU A 26 53.66 -41.83 -4.17
N ILE A 27 53.11 -42.45 -5.21
CA ILE A 27 52.24 -41.77 -6.16
C ILE A 27 50.98 -41.39 -5.36
N GLN A 28 50.96 -40.16 -4.89
CA GLN A 28 49.82 -39.55 -4.23
C GLN A 28 48.71 -39.45 -5.28
N LEU A 29 47.87 -40.49 -5.36
CA LEU A 29 46.66 -40.47 -6.16
C LEU A 29 45.87 -39.23 -5.75
N PRO A 30 45.42 -38.39 -6.72
CA PRO A 30 44.58 -37.25 -6.39
C PRO A 30 43.39 -37.78 -5.58
N GLY A 31 43.18 -37.17 -4.40
CA GLY A 31 42.10 -37.57 -3.51
C GLY A 31 40.77 -37.64 -4.26
N LYS A 32 39.93 -38.62 -3.90
CA LYS A 32 38.61 -38.80 -4.51
C LYS A 32 37.89 -37.44 -4.65
N PRO A 33 37.26 -37.15 -5.80
CA PRO A 33 36.48 -35.93 -5.96
C PRO A 33 35.48 -35.78 -4.81
N ARG A 34 35.48 -34.63 -4.14
CA ARG A 34 34.43 -34.28 -3.17
C ARG A 34 33.08 -34.36 -3.85
N ALA A 35 32.05 -34.76 -3.11
CA ALA A 35 30.69 -34.64 -3.60
C ALA A 35 30.40 -33.14 -3.90
N PRO A 36 29.58 -32.80 -4.91
CA PRO A 36 29.25 -31.40 -5.21
C PRO A 36 28.72 -30.60 -3.99
N GLN A 37 28.04 -31.27 -3.06
CA GLN A 37 27.54 -30.69 -1.80
C GLN A 37 28.66 -30.30 -0.82
N GLU A 38 29.79 -31.00 -0.85
CA GLU A 38 30.97 -30.70 -0.02
C GLU A 38 31.88 -29.65 -0.70
N ALA A 39 31.85 -29.57 -2.03
CA ALA A 39 32.60 -28.61 -2.81
C ALA A 39 31.93 -27.21 -2.86
N ILE A 40 30.60 -27.17 -2.98
CA ILE A 40 29.81 -25.93 -3.03
C ILE A 40 28.80 -25.97 -1.90
N ARG A 41 29.00 -25.12 -0.88
CA ARG A 41 28.08 -24.94 0.25
C ARG A 41 27.09 -23.83 -0.10
N ILE A 42 25.81 -24.14 -0.03
CA ILE A 42 24.70 -23.20 -0.28
C ILE A 42 23.87 -23.16 0.99
N SER A 43 23.55 -21.95 1.45
CA SER A 43 22.57 -21.72 2.51
C SER A 43 21.48 -20.80 1.92
N PRO A 44 20.19 -21.13 2.05
CA PRO A 44 19.60 -22.29 2.74
C PRO A 44 19.90 -23.65 2.08
N ASP A 45 19.66 -24.73 2.84
CA ASP A 45 19.81 -26.12 2.35
C ASP A 45 18.83 -26.47 1.23
N ASP A 46 19.15 -27.51 0.46
CA ASP A 46 18.29 -27.97 -0.63
C ASP A 46 16.95 -28.52 -0.15
N ASN A 47 15.89 -28.05 -0.79
CA ASN A 47 14.48 -28.24 -0.45
C ASN A 47 14.10 -27.73 0.95
N ALA A 48 14.87 -26.80 1.53
CA ALA A 48 14.47 -26.11 2.74
C ALA A 48 13.12 -25.41 2.54
N LYS A 49 12.28 -25.45 3.58
CA LYS A 49 10.93 -24.86 3.57
C LYS A 49 10.76 -23.91 4.73
N GLY A 50 9.97 -22.87 4.52
CA GLY A 50 9.66 -21.91 5.58
C GLY A 50 10.87 -21.08 5.99
N VAL A 51 11.81 -20.84 5.08
CA VAL A 51 12.98 -20.00 5.35
C VAL A 51 12.49 -18.60 5.72
N PRO A 52 12.90 -18.04 6.89
CA PRO A 52 12.46 -16.70 7.32
C PRO A 52 13.00 -15.62 6.37
N ALA A 53 12.36 -14.45 6.34
CA ALA A 53 12.80 -13.32 5.50
C ALA A 53 14.24 -12.87 5.81
N GLU A 54 14.63 -12.92 7.08
CA GLU A 54 15.99 -12.61 7.58
C GLU A 54 16.95 -13.82 7.47
N GLY A 55 16.53 -14.90 6.81
CA GLY A 55 17.33 -16.10 6.65
C GLY A 55 18.59 -15.85 5.80
N PRO A 56 19.68 -16.59 6.04
CA PRO A 56 20.90 -16.44 5.26
C PRO A 56 20.67 -16.95 3.82
N LEU A 57 21.06 -16.13 2.84
CA LEU A 57 21.24 -16.56 1.45
C LEU A 57 22.72 -16.34 1.07
N SER A 58 23.45 -17.43 0.91
CA SER A 58 24.88 -17.39 0.57
C SER A 58 25.33 -18.64 -0.16
N VAL A 59 26.36 -18.48 -0.99
CA VAL A 59 27.07 -19.58 -1.64
C VAL A 59 28.54 -19.46 -1.30
N SER A 60 29.19 -20.55 -0.91
CA SER A 60 30.62 -20.56 -0.60
C SER A 60 31.30 -21.85 -1.04
N VAL A 61 32.60 -21.76 -1.30
CA VAL A 61 33.46 -22.91 -1.58
C VAL A 61 34.56 -22.98 -0.53
N PRO A 62 34.85 -24.15 0.06
CA PRO A 62 35.94 -24.28 1.04
C PRO A 62 37.32 -24.10 0.42
N GLU A 63 37.47 -24.51 -0.84
CA GLU A 63 38.72 -24.51 -1.62
C GLU A 63 38.38 -24.23 -3.09
N GLY A 64 39.29 -23.57 -3.81
CA GLY A 64 39.10 -23.21 -5.22
C GLY A 64 38.43 -21.85 -5.39
N ARG A 65 37.48 -21.71 -6.31
CA ARG A 65 36.75 -20.44 -6.58
C ARG A 65 35.39 -20.63 -7.23
N LEU A 66 34.46 -19.75 -6.93
CA LEU A 66 33.19 -19.61 -7.65
C LEU A 66 33.43 -18.99 -9.03
N GLU A 67 32.86 -19.60 -10.07
CA GLU A 67 32.86 -19.05 -11.44
C GLU A 67 31.57 -18.30 -11.75
N ARG A 68 30.43 -18.82 -11.27
CA ARG A 68 29.11 -18.28 -11.56
C ARG A 68 28.13 -18.68 -10.46
N VAL A 69 27.34 -17.71 -10.01
CA VAL A 69 26.18 -17.94 -9.16
C VAL A 69 25.02 -17.17 -9.76
N VAL A 70 23.92 -17.87 -10.03
CA VAL A 70 22.67 -17.26 -10.46
C VAL A 70 21.61 -17.66 -9.45
N VAL A 71 20.96 -16.67 -8.86
CA VAL A 71 19.86 -16.89 -7.93
C VAL A 71 18.60 -16.31 -8.54
N THR A 72 17.58 -17.14 -8.67
CA THR A 72 16.28 -16.76 -9.21
C THR A 72 15.22 -16.87 -8.12
N LYS A 73 14.45 -15.81 -7.92
CA LYS A 73 13.23 -15.77 -7.14
C LYS A 73 12.02 -15.96 -8.06
N VAL A 74 11.07 -16.78 -7.64
CA VAL A 74 9.74 -16.89 -8.25
C VAL A 74 8.70 -16.57 -7.19
N GLU A 75 7.90 -15.54 -7.44
CA GLU A 75 6.82 -15.03 -6.58
C GLU A 75 5.65 -14.65 -7.49
N ASP A 76 4.41 -15.01 -7.13
CA ASP A 76 3.19 -14.71 -7.90
C ASP A 76 3.25 -15.06 -9.42
N ALA A 77 4.03 -16.09 -9.76
CA ALA A 77 4.35 -16.54 -11.11
C ALA A 77 5.20 -15.56 -11.94
N GLN A 78 5.77 -14.53 -11.33
CA GLN A 78 6.86 -13.73 -11.90
C GLN A 78 8.21 -14.29 -11.47
N GLN A 79 9.16 -14.26 -12.40
CA GLN A 79 10.53 -14.70 -12.19
C GLN A 79 11.45 -13.47 -12.19
N GLU A 80 12.29 -13.35 -11.16
CA GLU A 80 13.24 -12.25 -11.01
C GLU A 80 14.60 -12.81 -10.57
N GLU A 81 15.69 -12.33 -11.18
CA GLU A 81 17.04 -12.65 -10.73
C GLU A 81 17.38 -11.81 -9.50
N VAL A 82 17.91 -12.45 -8.46
CA VAL A 82 18.36 -11.79 -7.24
C VAL A 82 19.76 -11.23 -7.48
N PRO A 83 19.94 -9.90 -7.47
CA PRO A 83 21.26 -9.30 -7.65
C PRO A 83 22.20 -9.76 -6.53
N GLY A 84 23.42 -10.13 -6.91
CA GLY A 84 24.46 -10.49 -5.95
C GLY A 84 25.81 -10.68 -6.61
N SER A 85 26.85 -10.64 -5.78
CA SER A 85 28.23 -10.55 -6.24
C SER A 85 29.10 -11.64 -5.62
N ILE A 86 30.03 -12.19 -6.41
CA ILE A 86 31.10 -13.05 -5.91
C ILE A 86 32.15 -12.12 -5.26
N ALA A 87 32.57 -12.45 -4.03
CA ALA A 87 33.59 -11.72 -3.31
C ALA A 87 34.93 -11.72 -4.07
N ALA A 88 35.79 -10.73 -3.81
CA ALA A 88 37.06 -10.56 -4.52
C ALA A 88 38.03 -11.75 -4.35
N ASP A 89 37.89 -12.50 -3.26
CA ASP A 89 38.64 -13.74 -3.01
C ASP A 89 38.13 -14.94 -3.84
N GLY A 90 36.97 -14.82 -4.49
CA GLY A 90 36.32 -15.87 -5.26
C GLY A 90 35.68 -16.97 -4.40
N LEU A 91 35.70 -16.86 -3.07
CA LEU A 91 35.31 -17.97 -2.18
C LEU A 91 33.85 -17.92 -1.76
N SER A 92 33.20 -16.77 -1.89
CA SER A 92 31.81 -16.58 -1.45
C SER A 92 31.01 -15.70 -2.41
N TRP A 93 29.69 -15.86 -2.39
CA TRP A 93 28.71 -15.02 -3.04
C TRP A 93 27.61 -14.68 -2.03
N SER A 94 27.14 -13.44 -2.10
CA SER A 94 26.01 -12.94 -1.30
C SER A 94 25.14 -12.01 -2.15
N PRO A 95 23.83 -11.89 -1.84
CA PRO A 95 22.98 -10.87 -2.42
C PRO A 95 23.56 -9.47 -2.21
N ASP A 96 23.35 -8.59 -3.16
CA ASP A 96 23.72 -7.18 -3.01
C ASP A 96 22.81 -6.51 -1.98
N GLN A 97 23.27 -5.42 -1.35
CA GLN A 97 22.46 -4.67 -0.38
C GLN A 97 21.09 -4.24 -0.92
N ALA A 98 21.00 -3.98 -2.23
CA ALA A 98 19.76 -3.61 -2.91
C ALA A 98 18.76 -4.77 -3.02
N ALA A 99 19.21 -6.02 -2.98
CA ALA A 99 18.33 -7.19 -3.00
C ALA A 99 17.53 -7.34 -1.70
N GLY A 100 18.02 -6.76 -0.60
CA GLY A 100 17.34 -6.74 0.68
C GLY A 100 17.12 -8.14 1.27
N ARG A 101 15.97 -8.32 1.91
CA ARG A 101 15.56 -9.55 2.59
C ARG A 101 14.95 -10.55 1.62
N LEU A 102 14.89 -11.82 2.02
CA LEU A 102 14.16 -12.81 1.23
C LEU A 102 12.67 -12.48 1.21
N ALA A 103 12.09 -12.38 0.01
CA ALA A 103 10.64 -12.26 -0.18
C ALA A 103 9.89 -13.43 0.46
N LEU A 104 8.72 -13.15 1.04
CA LEU A 104 7.86 -14.16 1.65
C LEU A 104 7.05 -14.91 0.59
N ALA A 105 6.58 -16.12 0.92
CA ALA A 105 5.79 -16.97 0.03
C ALA A 105 6.40 -17.18 -1.38
N ALA A 106 7.73 -17.16 -1.48
CA ALA A 106 8.46 -17.26 -2.73
C ALA A 106 9.25 -18.57 -2.81
N LYS A 107 9.56 -18.99 -4.04
CA LYS A 107 10.49 -20.09 -4.33
C LYS A 107 11.78 -19.51 -4.88
N TYR A 108 12.91 -19.94 -4.33
CA TYR A 108 14.23 -19.59 -4.82
C TYR A 108 14.90 -20.79 -5.48
N THR A 109 15.67 -20.51 -6.52
CA THR A 109 16.55 -21.45 -7.21
C THR A 109 17.95 -20.86 -7.23
N VAL A 110 18.94 -21.67 -6.85
CA VAL A 110 20.35 -21.29 -6.80
C VAL A 110 21.13 -22.22 -7.70
N ASP A 111 21.69 -21.68 -8.78
CA ASP A 111 22.57 -22.38 -9.71
C ASP A 111 23.99 -21.87 -9.54
N ALA A 112 24.87 -22.70 -8.99
CA ALA A 112 26.26 -22.38 -8.72
C ALA A 112 27.22 -23.26 -9.51
N VAL A 113 28.27 -22.65 -10.05
CA VAL A 113 29.38 -23.31 -10.72
C VAL A 113 30.68 -22.84 -10.07
N ALA A 114 31.54 -23.80 -9.73
CA ALA A 114 32.82 -23.56 -9.08
C ALA A 114 33.92 -24.46 -9.63
N LEU A 115 35.16 -24.06 -9.39
CA LEU A 115 36.33 -24.92 -9.49
C LEU A 115 36.77 -25.28 -8.07
N ASP A 116 37.06 -26.55 -7.82
CA ASP A 116 37.61 -26.98 -6.53
C ASP A 116 39.12 -26.68 -6.41
N GLY A 117 39.74 -27.02 -5.27
CA GLY A 117 41.18 -26.82 -5.05
C GLY A 117 42.12 -27.59 -5.99
N HIS A 118 41.57 -28.44 -6.88
CA HIS A 118 42.30 -29.18 -7.91
C HIS A 118 41.88 -28.76 -9.34
N ASP A 119 41.28 -27.57 -9.49
CA ASP A 119 40.76 -27.01 -10.74
C ASP A 119 39.73 -27.92 -11.46
N ARG A 120 39.00 -28.76 -10.71
CA ARG A 120 37.90 -29.56 -11.26
C ARG A 120 36.61 -28.77 -11.17
N ARG A 121 35.90 -28.69 -12.30
CA ARG A 121 34.64 -27.96 -12.39
C ARG A 121 33.50 -28.74 -11.75
N GLN A 122 32.78 -28.08 -10.86
CA GLN A 122 31.62 -28.62 -10.14
C GLN A 122 30.43 -27.69 -10.34
N ALA A 123 29.23 -28.26 -10.38
CA ALA A 123 27.98 -27.53 -10.44
C ALA A 123 27.02 -28.02 -9.36
N ARG A 124 26.25 -27.10 -8.79
CA ARG A 124 25.20 -27.41 -7.82
C ARG A 124 23.96 -26.59 -8.13
N HIS A 125 22.83 -27.29 -8.14
CA HIS A 125 21.50 -26.72 -8.24
C HIS A 125 20.78 -26.98 -6.91
N THR A 126 20.17 -25.95 -6.35
CA THR A 126 19.47 -26.00 -5.08
C THR A 126 18.18 -25.22 -5.20
N THR A 127 17.12 -25.68 -4.53
CA THR A 127 15.89 -24.89 -4.39
C THR A 127 15.46 -24.77 -2.93
N PHE A 128 14.78 -23.70 -2.56
CA PHE A 128 14.15 -23.56 -1.24
C PHE A 128 12.90 -22.69 -1.34
N THR A 129 12.01 -22.79 -0.35
CA THR A 129 10.82 -21.93 -0.23
C THR A 129 10.84 -21.13 1.06
N THR A 130 10.42 -19.88 0.98
CA THR A 130 10.36 -18.99 2.14
C THR A 130 9.08 -19.19 2.94
N PHE A 131 9.06 -18.60 4.14
CA PHE A 131 7.90 -18.58 5.01
C PHE A 131 6.68 -18.03 4.28
N VAL A 132 5.56 -18.75 4.38
CA VAL A 132 4.26 -18.33 3.85
C VAL A 132 3.46 -17.83 5.05
N PRO A 133 3.28 -16.51 5.22
CA PRO A 133 2.42 -16.06 6.30
C PRO A 133 0.99 -16.56 6.08
N GLU A 134 0.21 -16.66 7.16
CA GLU A 134 -1.20 -17.09 7.09
C GLU A 134 -2.12 -15.88 6.96
N ASP A 135 -1.80 -14.79 7.65
CA ASP A 135 -2.57 -13.55 7.64
C ASP A 135 -2.00 -12.53 6.67
N ARG A 136 -2.89 -11.82 5.95
CA ARG A 136 -2.52 -10.71 5.06
C ARG A 136 -3.41 -9.50 5.27
N PHE A 137 -2.82 -8.31 5.13
CA PHE A 137 -3.58 -7.07 5.06
C PHE A 137 -3.45 -6.36 3.72
N ILE A 138 -4.47 -5.58 3.42
CA ILE A 138 -4.50 -4.59 2.34
C ILE A 138 -5.03 -3.26 2.87
N GLY A 139 -4.57 -2.16 2.28
CA GLY A 139 -5.15 -0.84 2.39
C GLY A 139 -6.01 -0.53 1.17
N TYR A 140 -7.29 -0.23 1.41
CA TYR A 140 -8.15 0.47 0.46
C TYR A 140 -7.76 1.95 0.45
N PHE A 141 -7.40 2.48 -0.70
CA PHE A 141 -6.83 3.82 -0.78
C PHE A 141 -7.56 4.74 -1.75
N LYS A 142 -7.48 6.04 -1.45
CA LYS A 142 -7.90 7.13 -2.33
C LYS A 142 -6.80 8.21 -2.34
N PRO A 143 -6.62 8.95 -3.45
CA PRO A 143 -7.38 8.86 -4.69
C PRO A 143 -6.92 7.72 -5.62
N GLU A 144 -7.68 7.45 -6.68
CA GLU A 144 -7.34 6.46 -7.70
C GLU A 144 -6.18 6.90 -8.60
N ASN A 145 -5.51 5.92 -9.20
CA ASN A 145 -4.49 6.16 -10.20
C ASN A 145 -5.04 6.95 -11.39
N ARG A 146 -4.30 7.96 -11.83
CA ARG A 146 -4.57 8.89 -12.93
C ARG A 146 -5.82 9.76 -12.76
N SER A 147 -6.38 9.83 -11.55
CA SER A 147 -7.47 10.76 -11.24
C SER A 147 -6.99 12.22 -11.23
N THR A 148 -7.96 13.13 -11.40
CA THR A 148 -7.80 14.57 -11.11
C THR A 148 -8.67 14.91 -9.92
N VAL A 149 -8.08 15.57 -8.92
CA VAL A 149 -8.74 15.86 -7.63
C VAL A 149 -8.65 17.33 -7.27
N GLY A 150 -9.52 17.80 -6.39
CA GLY A 150 -9.46 19.16 -5.83
C GLY A 150 -8.30 19.37 -4.84
N THR A 151 -8.01 20.62 -4.52
CA THR A 151 -6.86 21.03 -3.69
C THR A 151 -6.94 20.58 -2.23
N GLY A 152 -8.10 20.17 -1.76
CA GLY A 152 -8.34 19.64 -0.42
C GLY A 152 -8.08 18.14 -0.28
N MET A 153 -7.74 17.43 -1.36
CA MET A 153 -7.59 15.96 -1.31
C MET A 153 -6.60 15.51 -0.24
N ILE A 154 -7.00 14.51 0.56
CA ILE A 154 -6.14 13.81 1.51
C ILE A 154 -5.92 12.40 0.95
N VAL A 155 -4.67 11.95 0.87
CA VAL A 155 -4.39 10.56 0.47
C VAL A 155 -4.71 9.68 1.67
N SER A 156 -5.74 8.84 1.56
CA SER A 156 -6.28 8.07 2.69
C SER A 156 -6.14 6.58 2.43
N PHE A 157 -5.72 5.84 3.45
CA PHE A 157 -5.64 4.39 3.48
C PHE A 157 -6.54 3.87 4.60
N ASN A 158 -7.47 2.97 4.27
CA ASN A 158 -8.26 2.20 5.21
C ASN A 158 -7.86 0.73 5.11
N PHE A 159 -7.25 0.19 6.16
CA PHE A 159 -6.80 -1.18 6.22
C PHE A 159 -7.95 -2.13 6.59
N ASN A 160 -7.94 -3.34 6.04
CA ASN A 160 -8.95 -4.36 6.33
C ASN A 160 -8.79 -5.01 7.72
N GLN A 161 -7.76 -4.63 8.47
CA GLN A 161 -7.47 -5.08 9.84
C GLN A 161 -6.66 -4.03 10.60
N SER A 162 -6.61 -4.15 11.92
CA SER A 162 -5.87 -3.23 12.79
C SER A 162 -4.36 -3.34 12.59
N ILE A 163 -3.69 -2.23 12.30
CA ILE A 163 -2.23 -2.14 12.22
C ILE A 163 -1.63 -1.84 13.59
N LYS A 164 -0.69 -2.69 14.03
CA LYS A 164 0.09 -2.53 15.27
C LYS A 164 1.46 -1.92 15.01
N HIS A 165 2.13 -2.33 13.93
CA HIS A 165 3.43 -1.83 13.48
C HIS A 165 3.27 -0.61 12.55
N LYS A 166 2.65 0.44 13.10
CA LYS A 166 2.27 1.65 12.35
C LYS A 166 3.46 2.35 11.69
N ALA A 167 4.59 2.41 12.38
CA ALA A 167 5.80 3.06 11.86
C ALA A 167 6.32 2.37 10.60
N ASP A 168 6.31 1.04 10.57
CA ASP A 168 6.77 0.26 9.42
C ASP A 168 5.82 0.39 8.23
N VAL A 169 4.51 0.30 8.47
CA VAL A 169 3.47 0.51 7.44
C VAL A 169 3.50 1.93 6.88
N GLU A 170 3.63 2.94 7.73
CA GLU A 170 3.69 4.33 7.29
C GLU A 170 4.99 4.60 6.51
N LYS A 171 6.14 4.07 6.96
CA LYS A 171 7.43 4.21 6.26
C LYS A 171 7.42 3.56 4.88
N ALA A 172 6.69 2.45 4.73
CA ALA A 172 6.52 1.74 3.46
C ALA A 172 5.69 2.51 2.41
N ILE A 173 4.96 3.56 2.81
CA ILE A 173 4.18 4.40 1.89
C ILE A 173 4.93 5.71 1.64
N THR A 174 5.42 5.92 0.43
CA THR A 174 6.12 7.15 0.05
C THR A 174 5.24 8.02 -0.83
N ILE A 175 5.07 9.29 -0.44
CA ILE A 175 4.34 10.28 -1.23
C ILE A 175 5.32 11.37 -1.67
N THR A 176 5.42 11.59 -2.97
CA THR A 176 6.23 12.64 -3.57
C THR A 176 5.35 13.55 -4.42
N ALA A 177 5.65 14.85 -4.43
CA ALA A 177 4.89 15.85 -5.15
C ALA A 177 5.80 16.72 -6.03
N ASP A 178 5.25 17.20 -7.14
CA ASP A 178 5.87 18.19 -8.03
C ASP A 178 4.85 19.30 -8.35
N PRO A 179 5.03 20.54 -7.85
CA PRO A 179 6.16 21.02 -7.04
C PRO A 179 6.31 20.32 -5.69
N ALA A 180 7.54 20.25 -5.18
CA ALA A 180 7.84 19.56 -3.92
C ALA A 180 7.16 20.25 -2.72
N THR A 181 6.45 19.46 -1.92
CA THR A 181 5.91 19.85 -0.62
C THR A 181 6.08 18.71 0.38
N GLU A 182 6.28 19.05 1.64
CA GLU A 182 6.24 18.08 2.73
C GLU A 182 4.83 17.49 2.87
N VAL A 183 4.75 16.18 3.04
CA VAL A 183 3.51 15.42 3.24
C VAL A 183 3.71 14.52 4.45
N VAL A 184 2.82 14.63 5.43
CA VAL A 184 2.93 13.91 6.71
C VAL A 184 1.73 13.00 6.91
N GLY A 185 1.99 11.80 7.42
CA GLY A 185 0.96 10.82 7.78
C GLY A 185 0.32 11.13 9.14
N HIS A 186 -0.93 10.73 9.31
CA HIS A 186 -1.67 10.79 10.57
C HIS A 186 -2.54 9.55 10.71
N TRP A 187 -2.39 8.85 11.83
CA TRP A 187 -3.21 7.68 12.14
C TRP A 187 -4.50 8.06 12.86
N PHE A 188 -5.62 7.71 12.25
CA PHE A 188 -6.93 7.70 12.92
C PHE A 188 -7.24 6.27 13.38
N GLY A 189 -7.08 6.01 14.68
CA GLY A 189 -7.25 4.65 15.21
C GLY A 189 -6.16 3.70 14.70
N ALA A 190 -6.48 2.41 14.56
CA ALA A 190 -5.52 1.39 14.10
C ALA A 190 -5.69 1.01 12.63
N GLU A 191 -6.83 1.33 12.01
CA GLU A 191 -7.15 0.94 10.64
C GLU A 191 -7.03 2.05 9.61
N ARG A 192 -6.84 3.33 9.99
CA ARG A 192 -6.81 4.43 9.03
C ARG A 192 -5.56 5.28 9.13
N LEU A 193 -4.91 5.48 7.99
CA LEU A 193 -3.74 6.34 7.82
C LEU A 193 -4.02 7.34 6.70
N ASP A 194 -3.96 8.61 7.02
CA ASP A 194 -4.16 9.70 6.07
C ASP A 194 -2.88 10.51 5.90
N PHE A 195 -2.66 11.04 4.70
CA PHE A 195 -1.51 11.88 4.38
C PHE A 195 -1.96 13.20 3.73
N ARG A 196 -1.41 14.31 4.22
CA ARG A 196 -1.60 15.62 3.60
C ARG A 196 -0.41 16.56 3.82
N PRO A 197 -0.26 17.58 2.98
CA PRO A 197 0.61 18.72 3.26
C PRO A 197 0.02 19.65 4.33
N LYS A 198 0.84 20.57 4.82
CA LYS A 198 0.46 21.56 5.84
C LYS A 198 -0.69 22.47 5.40
N ARG A 199 -0.66 22.90 4.13
CA ARG A 199 -1.68 23.72 3.47
C ARG A 199 -2.30 22.92 2.34
N TYR A 200 -3.43 23.37 1.78
CA TYR A 200 -4.00 22.76 0.59
C TYR A 200 -2.96 22.61 -0.53
N TRP A 201 -3.14 21.56 -1.33
CA TRP A 201 -2.28 21.33 -2.47
C TRP A 201 -2.30 22.51 -3.44
N GLN A 202 -1.16 22.82 -4.03
CA GLN A 202 -1.10 23.79 -5.11
C GLN A 202 -1.76 23.20 -6.37
N SER A 203 -2.56 23.99 -7.08
CA SER A 203 -3.14 23.57 -8.35
C SER A 203 -2.07 23.19 -9.39
N GLY A 204 -2.32 22.13 -10.14
CA GLY A 204 -1.39 21.55 -11.09
C GLY A 204 -0.36 20.59 -10.49
N THR A 205 -0.32 20.42 -9.16
CA THR A 205 0.63 19.51 -8.49
C THR A 205 0.42 18.08 -8.98
N LYS A 206 1.49 17.41 -9.38
CA LYS A 206 1.50 15.96 -9.65
C LYS A 206 1.96 15.23 -8.40
N VAL A 207 1.17 14.26 -7.94
CA VAL A 207 1.47 13.50 -6.73
C VAL A 207 1.62 12.02 -7.08
N THR A 208 2.74 11.43 -6.69
CA THR A 208 3.02 10.00 -6.82
C THR A 208 2.98 9.36 -5.45
N VAL A 209 2.20 8.29 -5.31
CA VAL A 209 2.11 7.47 -4.10
C VAL A 209 2.68 6.10 -4.42
N ARG A 210 3.77 5.74 -3.75
CA ARG A 210 4.38 4.40 -3.79
C ARG A 210 3.99 3.65 -2.53
N MET A 211 3.34 2.51 -2.70
CA MET A 211 2.92 1.61 -1.63
C MET A 211 3.83 0.39 -1.70
N ASN A 212 4.85 0.35 -0.85
CA ASN A 212 5.79 -0.78 -0.77
C ASN A 212 5.41 -1.66 0.43
N LEU A 213 4.13 -2.03 0.54
CA LEU A 213 3.58 -2.73 1.70
C LEU A 213 3.81 -4.24 1.63
N ARG A 214 4.23 -4.76 0.48
CA ARG A 214 4.52 -6.19 0.34
C ARG A 214 5.61 -6.61 1.33
N ASP A 215 5.34 -7.68 2.05
CA ASP A 215 6.20 -8.25 3.10
C ASP A 215 6.52 -7.31 4.27
N VAL A 216 5.78 -6.20 4.39
CA VAL A 216 5.78 -5.35 5.58
C VAL A 216 4.85 -5.96 6.61
N GLU A 217 5.37 -6.27 7.79
CA GLU A 217 4.59 -6.78 8.90
C GLU A 217 3.78 -5.63 9.54
N GLY A 218 2.46 -5.68 9.44
CA GLY A 218 1.56 -4.64 9.96
C GLY A 218 1.07 -4.97 11.37
N ALA A 219 1.02 -6.25 11.70
CA ALA A 219 0.78 -6.79 13.04
C ALA A 219 1.50 -8.14 13.14
N PRO A 220 1.76 -8.70 14.34
CA PRO A 220 2.49 -9.96 14.47
C PRO A 220 1.89 -11.06 13.60
N GLY A 221 2.67 -11.59 12.66
CA GLY A 221 2.25 -12.65 11.71
C GLY A 221 1.43 -12.18 10.50
N SER A 222 1.07 -10.89 10.42
CA SER A 222 0.20 -10.32 9.38
C SER A 222 0.98 -9.36 8.47
N TYR A 223 1.07 -9.73 7.20
CA TYR A 223 1.95 -9.07 6.22
C TYR A 223 1.14 -8.40 5.11
N GLY A 224 1.63 -7.26 4.60
CA GLY A 224 1.02 -6.61 3.46
C GLY A 224 1.32 -7.37 2.17
N ILE A 225 0.45 -7.24 1.18
CA ILE A 225 0.62 -7.84 -0.16
C ILE A 225 0.73 -6.82 -1.29
N GLN A 226 0.49 -5.55 -0.99
CA GLN A 226 0.43 -4.49 -2.00
C GLN A 226 1.82 -3.93 -2.28
N ASP A 227 2.31 -4.14 -3.50
CA ASP A 227 3.37 -3.33 -4.10
C ASP A 227 2.77 -2.61 -5.32
N LYS A 228 2.58 -1.29 -5.20
CA LYS A 228 1.90 -0.50 -6.23
C LYS A 228 2.35 0.95 -6.22
N THR A 229 2.51 1.50 -7.41
CA THR A 229 2.67 2.94 -7.61
C THR A 229 1.43 3.51 -8.30
N ILE A 230 0.91 4.63 -7.78
CA ILE A 230 -0.11 5.43 -8.45
C ILE A 230 0.36 6.87 -8.61
N THR A 231 -0.26 7.60 -9.52
CA THR A 231 -0.06 9.04 -9.67
C THR A 231 -1.39 9.72 -9.90
N PHE A 232 -1.62 10.88 -9.30
CA PHE A 232 -2.80 11.70 -9.54
C PHE A 232 -2.40 13.16 -9.75
N THR A 233 -3.31 13.95 -10.30
CA THR A 233 -3.10 15.38 -10.55
C THR A 233 -4.03 16.21 -9.67
N VAL A 234 -3.50 17.22 -9.02
CA VAL A 234 -4.29 18.23 -8.33
C VAL A 234 -4.77 19.24 -9.36
N GLY A 235 -6.09 19.37 -9.50
CA GLY A 235 -6.74 20.28 -10.42
C GLY A 235 -6.79 21.71 -9.90
N ARG A 236 -7.81 22.44 -10.35
CA ARG A 236 -8.11 23.80 -9.88
C ARG A 236 -8.43 23.84 -8.39
N SER A 237 -8.23 25.00 -7.76
CA SER A 237 -8.74 25.27 -6.42
C SER A 237 -10.21 25.68 -6.51
N GLN A 238 -11.06 25.00 -5.74
CA GLN A 238 -12.44 25.41 -5.50
C GLN A 238 -12.77 25.25 -4.01
N ILE A 239 -13.18 26.35 -3.40
CA ILE A 239 -13.65 26.41 -2.01
C ILE A 239 -15.06 26.98 -2.05
N SER A 240 -16.01 26.23 -1.51
CA SER A 240 -17.41 26.63 -1.45
C SER A 240 -17.79 26.88 0.00
N THR A 241 -17.97 28.15 0.36
CA THR A 241 -18.28 28.55 1.73
C THR A 241 -19.79 28.62 1.89
N VAL A 242 -20.34 27.71 2.70
CA VAL A 242 -21.77 27.67 3.07
C VAL A 242 -21.94 28.47 4.36
N ASP A 243 -22.73 29.52 4.30
CA ASP A 243 -23.20 30.21 5.48
C ASP A 243 -24.59 29.66 5.85
N ALA A 244 -24.64 28.90 6.95
CA ALA A 244 -25.89 28.28 7.39
C ALA A 244 -26.90 29.28 7.94
N ALA A 245 -26.46 30.45 8.41
CA ALA A 245 -27.34 31.49 8.93
C ALA A 245 -27.89 32.38 7.81
N GLU A 246 -27.06 32.70 6.81
CA GLU A 246 -27.45 33.50 5.65
C GLU A 246 -28.11 32.66 4.54
N HIS A 247 -28.14 31.33 4.68
CA HIS A 247 -28.72 30.40 3.71
C HIS A 247 -28.11 30.51 2.30
N THR A 248 -26.82 30.80 2.21
CA THR A 248 -26.10 30.95 0.95
C THR A 248 -24.84 30.09 0.89
N MET A 249 -24.38 29.84 -0.34
CA MET A 249 -23.09 29.23 -0.62
C MET A 249 -22.32 30.08 -1.62
N GLU A 250 -21.19 30.65 -1.21
CA GLU A 250 -20.26 31.32 -2.10
C GLU A 250 -19.29 30.30 -2.70
N VAL A 251 -19.31 30.14 -4.02
CA VAL A 251 -18.40 29.25 -4.74
C VAL A 251 -17.24 30.08 -5.26
N ARG A 252 -16.05 29.87 -4.68
CA ARG A 252 -14.81 30.55 -5.07
C ARG A 252 -13.89 29.61 -5.81
N ARG A 253 -13.38 30.05 -6.96
CA ARG A 253 -12.42 29.30 -7.78
C ARG A 253 -11.17 30.13 -7.95
N GLU A 254 -10.02 29.56 -7.61
CA GLU A 254 -8.75 30.30 -7.56
C GLU A 254 -8.84 31.61 -6.73
N GLY A 255 -9.71 31.62 -5.71
CA GLY A 255 -9.98 32.79 -4.85
C GLY A 255 -11.05 33.75 -5.36
N GLU A 256 -11.42 33.70 -6.64
CA GLU A 256 -12.43 34.59 -7.24
C GLU A 256 -13.85 34.08 -7.01
N LEU A 257 -14.82 34.98 -6.75
CA LEU A 257 -16.23 34.60 -6.63
C LEU A 257 -16.77 34.22 -8.01
N VAL A 258 -17.20 32.97 -8.16
CA VAL A 258 -17.80 32.48 -9.42
C VAL A 258 -19.32 32.52 -9.35
N SER A 259 -19.89 32.20 -8.19
CA SER A 259 -21.33 32.18 -7.98
C SER A 259 -21.68 32.28 -6.51
N THR A 260 -22.86 32.81 -6.21
CA THR A 260 -23.52 32.69 -4.92
C THR A 260 -24.80 31.91 -5.13
N VAL A 261 -24.91 30.76 -4.46
CA VAL A 261 -26.01 29.80 -4.65
C VAL A 261 -26.91 29.80 -3.41
N PRO A 262 -28.24 29.95 -3.54
CA PRO A 262 -29.15 29.81 -2.41
C PRO A 262 -29.21 28.34 -1.95
N ILE A 263 -29.14 28.12 -0.64
CA ILE A 263 -29.10 26.78 -0.05
C ILE A 263 -30.18 26.60 1.02
N THR A 264 -30.39 25.36 1.44
CA THR A 264 -31.00 25.03 2.72
C THR A 264 -30.07 24.10 3.49
N ALA A 265 -29.81 24.37 4.77
CA ALA A 265 -28.97 23.54 5.63
C ALA A 265 -29.82 22.76 6.66
N GLY A 266 -29.15 22.17 7.66
CA GLY A 266 -29.76 21.43 8.75
C GLY A 266 -30.70 22.26 9.61
N ALA A 267 -31.91 21.75 9.86
CA ALA A 267 -32.90 22.37 10.72
C ALA A 267 -32.38 22.49 12.17
N PRO A 268 -32.97 23.34 13.04
CA PRO A 268 -32.47 23.56 14.41
C PRO A 268 -32.31 22.29 15.28
N LYS A 269 -33.05 21.22 14.99
CA LYS A 269 -32.92 19.92 15.69
C LYS A 269 -31.84 19.01 15.10
N ASN A 270 -31.47 19.24 13.85
CA ASN A 270 -30.57 18.40 13.04
C ASN A 270 -29.62 19.33 12.26
N THR A 271 -28.82 20.10 12.98
CA THR A 271 -27.97 21.15 12.41
C THR A 271 -26.84 20.56 11.57
N THR A 272 -26.34 21.32 10.60
CA THR A 272 -25.19 20.92 9.76
C THR A 272 -23.89 21.19 10.51
N TYR A 273 -22.90 20.29 10.46
CA TYR A 273 -21.60 20.55 11.07
C TYR A 273 -20.94 21.81 10.50
N ASN A 274 -20.26 22.56 11.36
CA ASN A 274 -19.32 23.61 10.94
C ASN A 274 -17.99 22.99 10.43
N GLY A 275 -17.18 23.79 9.75
CA GLY A 275 -15.82 23.46 9.36
C GLY A 275 -15.66 22.96 7.92
N LYS A 276 -14.45 22.49 7.61
CA LYS A 276 -14.00 22.12 6.27
C LYS A 276 -14.31 20.65 6.01
N MET A 277 -15.18 20.40 5.05
CA MET A 277 -15.50 19.07 4.56
C MET A 277 -15.01 18.95 3.12
N VAL A 278 -14.20 17.94 2.86
CA VAL A 278 -13.66 17.68 1.52
C VAL A 278 -14.59 16.71 0.81
N VAL A 279 -14.93 16.96 -0.45
CA VAL A 279 -15.78 16.08 -1.26
C VAL A 279 -15.11 14.71 -1.40
N LEU A 280 -15.77 13.67 -0.88
CA LEU A 280 -15.28 12.29 -0.91
C LEU A 280 -15.69 11.56 -2.19
N GLU A 281 -16.94 11.73 -2.59
CA GLU A 281 -17.60 10.97 -3.65
C GLU A 281 -18.63 11.84 -4.36
N LEU A 282 -18.84 11.56 -5.64
CA LEU A 282 -19.84 12.19 -6.49
C LEU A 282 -20.79 11.09 -7.00
N PHE A 283 -22.09 11.32 -6.89
CA PHE A 283 -23.13 10.43 -7.39
C PHE A 283 -24.13 11.22 -8.23
N ASP A 284 -24.34 10.82 -9.49
CA ASP A 284 -25.37 11.45 -10.33
C ASP A 284 -26.75 11.30 -9.67
N VAL A 285 -27.02 10.10 -9.12
CA VAL A 285 -28.18 9.79 -8.30
C VAL A 285 -27.78 8.80 -7.21
N THR A 286 -28.30 8.99 -6.00
CA THR A 286 -28.14 8.02 -4.90
C THR A 286 -29.38 7.94 -4.02
N ARG A 287 -29.54 6.82 -3.32
CA ARG A 287 -30.57 6.67 -2.29
C ARG A 287 -30.05 7.17 -0.96
N MET A 288 -30.75 8.12 -0.35
CA MET A 288 -30.45 8.59 1.00
C MET A 288 -31.48 8.03 1.99
N ASN A 289 -31.03 7.17 2.89
CA ASN A 289 -31.87 6.47 3.87
C ASN A 289 -31.40 6.80 5.30
N GLY A 290 -32.30 7.40 6.09
CA GLY A 290 -32.03 7.82 7.47
C GLY A 290 -31.60 6.67 8.40
N GLN A 291 -31.98 5.43 8.10
CA GLN A 291 -31.60 4.26 8.90
C GLN A 291 -30.09 4.02 8.86
N THR A 292 -29.43 4.39 7.75
CA THR A 292 -27.99 4.18 7.56
C THR A 292 -27.12 5.18 8.33
N VAL A 293 -27.73 6.25 8.84
CA VAL A 293 -27.03 7.39 9.47
C VAL A 293 -27.60 7.76 10.84
N GLY A 294 -28.45 6.90 11.42
CA GLY A 294 -28.95 7.07 12.78
C GLY A 294 -30.22 7.92 12.95
N PHE A 295 -30.88 8.31 11.85
CA PHE A 295 -32.19 8.99 11.86
C PHE A 295 -33.38 8.03 11.71
N GLY A 296 -33.15 6.71 11.79
CA GLY A 296 -34.21 5.72 11.65
C GLY A 296 -34.99 5.89 10.34
N GLY A 297 -36.32 5.74 10.38
CA GLY A 297 -37.17 5.88 9.20
C GLY A 297 -37.59 7.31 8.86
N GLU A 298 -36.96 8.36 9.43
CA GLU A 298 -37.39 9.76 9.25
C GLU A 298 -37.37 10.20 7.78
N TYR A 299 -36.49 9.63 6.97
CA TYR A 299 -36.49 9.80 5.52
C TYR A 299 -35.91 8.58 4.79
N ASP A 300 -36.40 8.37 3.57
CA ASP A 300 -35.91 7.36 2.64
C ASP A 300 -36.20 7.84 1.21
N ILE A 301 -35.24 8.53 0.61
CA ILE A 301 -35.39 9.16 -0.70
C ILE A 301 -34.59 8.33 -1.71
N PRO A 302 -35.26 7.62 -2.65
CA PRO A 302 -34.62 6.63 -3.51
C PRO A 302 -33.74 7.23 -4.60
N ASP A 303 -33.99 8.48 -4.98
CA ASP A 303 -33.49 9.12 -6.20
C ASP A 303 -32.99 10.55 -5.94
N VAL A 304 -32.13 10.76 -4.94
CA VAL A 304 -31.52 12.07 -4.69
C VAL A 304 -30.48 12.37 -5.78
N PRO A 305 -30.69 13.40 -6.62
CA PRO A 305 -29.79 13.73 -7.72
C PRO A 305 -28.58 14.55 -7.23
N HIS A 306 -27.54 14.59 -8.07
CA HIS A 306 -26.37 15.45 -7.93
C HIS A 306 -25.84 15.45 -6.50
N ALA A 307 -25.48 14.28 -5.97
CA ALA A 307 -25.12 14.11 -4.58
C ALA A 307 -23.60 14.04 -4.38
N MET A 308 -23.08 14.92 -3.52
CA MET A 308 -21.67 15.01 -3.12
C MET A 308 -21.54 14.59 -1.67
N ARG A 309 -20.85 13.47 -1.40
CA ARG A 309 -20.60 13.02 -0.02
C ARG A 309 -19.52 13.89 0.60
N LEU A 310 -19.80 14.46 1.78
CA LEU A 310 -18.88 15.36 2.50
C LEU A 310 -18.32 14.75 3.79
N THR A 311 -19.04 13.82 4.41
CA THR A 311 -18.59 13.11 5.61
C THR A 311 -18.93 11.62 5.55
N SER A 312 -18.18 10.80 6.29
CA SER A 312 -18.50 9.37 6.45
C SER A 312 -19.78 9.14 7.26
N SER A 313 -20.13 10.07 8.15
CA SER A 313 -21.37 10.01 8.94
C SER A 313 -22.63 10.40 8.18
N GLY A 314 -22.52 10.79 6.90
CA GLY A 314 -23.69 10.97 6.03
C GLY A 314 -24.11 12.40 5.74
N THR A 315 -23.25 13.41 5.96
CA THR A 315 -23.48 14.76 5.44
C THR A 315 -23.24 14.76 3.94
N PHE A 316 -24.23 15.22 3.18
CA PHE A 316 -24.14 15.45 1.74
C PHE A 316 -24.45 16.90 1.40
N LEU A 317 -23.88 17.36 0.28
CA LEU A 317 -24.44 18.44 -0.51
C LEU A 317 -25.17 17.80 -1.68
N HIS A 318 -26.42 18.16 -1.96
CA HIS A 318 -27.19 17.46 -3.00
C HIS A 318 -28.30 18.30 -3.64
N GLY A 319 -28.82 17.82 -4.77
CA GLY A 319 -30.05 18.34 -5.37
C GLY A 319 -31.29 17.96 -4.57
N ASN A 320 -32.20 18.91 -4.42
CA ASN A 320 -33.46 18.76 -3.70
C ASN A 320 -34.60 19.26 -4.58
N TYR A 321 -35.39 18.30 -5.08
CA TYR A 321 -36.54 18.55 -5.93
C TYR A 321 -37.88 18.55 -5.18
N TRP A 322 -37.87 18.19 -3.90
CA TRP A 322 -39.09 18.00 -3.09
C TRP A 322 -39.42 19.21 -2.21
N ALA A 323 -38.44 20.04 -1.88
CA ALA A 323 -38.67 21.28 -1.16
C ALA A 323 -39.27 22.37 -2.07
N SER A 324 -40.06 23.26 -1.49
CA SER A 324 -40.57 24.43 -2.22
C SER A 324 -39.40 25.30 -2.69
N PRO A 325 -39.44 25.91 -3.90
CA PRO A 325 -38.40 26.82 -4.36
C PRO A 325 -38.07 27.95 -3.37
N ASP A 326 -39.05 28.44 -2.63
CA ASP A 326 -38.88 29.53 -1.66
C ASP A 326 -38.08 29.12 -0.42
N THR A 327 -37.82 27.83 -0.20
CA THR A 327 -37.00 27.32 0.91
C THR A 327 -35.52 27.66 0.75
N PHE A 328 -35.02 27.65 -0.48
CA PHE A 328 -33.60 27.86 -0.76
C PHE A 328 -33.27 29.35 -0.62
N GLY A 329 -32.28 29.69 0.21
CA GLY A 329 -31.96 31.07 0.53
C GLY A 329 -32.81 31.67 1.66
N SER A 330 -33.62 30.87 2.36
CA SER A 330 -34.54 31.41 3.38
C SER A 330 -34.66 30.58 4.67
N THR A 331 -34.63 29.25 4.60
CA THR A 331 -34.90 28.40 5.76
C THR A 331 -34.10 27.11 5.71
N ASN A 332 -33.56 26.70 6.86
CA ASN A 332 -32.90 25.40 7.03
C ASN A 332 -33.91 24.32 7.41
N ILE A 333 -34.05 23.28 6.58
CA ILE A 333 -35.07 22.23 6.76
C ILE A 333 -34.50 20.80 6.74
N SER A 334 -33.20 20.62 6.50
CA SER A 334 -32.62 19.29 6.27
C SER A 334 -32.28 18.56 7.59
N HIS A 335 -31.85 17.30 7.47
CA HIS A 335 -31.30 16.49 8.57
C HIS A 335 -29.76 16.61 8.68
N GLY A 336 -29.22 17.78 8.33
CA GLY A 336 -27.78 18.07 8.35
C GLY A 336 -27.12 18.16 6.98
N CYS A 337 -27.81 17.74 5.91
CA CYS A 337 -27.35 17.95 4.53
C CYS A 337 -27.45 19.41 4.08
N ILE A 338 -26.72 19.75 3.01
CA ILE A 338 -26.85 21.03 2.31
C ILE A 338 -27.64 20.77 1.02
N GLY A 339 -28.85 21.30 0.95
CA GLY A 339 -29.73 21.15 -0.19
C GLY A 339 -29.59 22.32 -1.16
N LEU A 340 -29.46 22.01 -2.44
CA LEU A 340 -29.59 22.95 -3.56
C LEU A 340 -30.88 22.68 -4.31
N ARG A 341 -31.51 23.71 -4.87
CA ARG A 341 -32.68 23.51 -5.73
C ARG A 341 -32.31 22.63 -6.92
N ASP A 342 -33.16 21.65 -7.20
CA ASP A 342 -33.04 20.78 -8.37
C ASP A 342 -34.42 20.36 -8.90
N ASP A 343 -34.42 19.66 -10.03
CA ASP A 343 -35.59 19.01 -10.60
C ASP A 343 -35.56 17.50 -10.32
N LYS A 344 -36.73 16.86 -10.37
CA LYS A 344 -36.79 15.41 -10.18
C LYS A 344 -36.04 14.70 -11.31
N GLY A 345 -35.04 13.91 -10.95
CA GLY A 345 -34.14 13.24 -11.89
C GLY A 345 -32.85 14.00 -12.21
N GLY A 346 -32.67 15.22 -11.66
CA GLY A 346 -31.46 16.03 -11.83
C GLY A 346 -31.44 16.79 -13.16
N GLY A 347 -31.58 18.12 -13.09
CA GLY A 347 -31.45 18.98 -14.27
C GLY A 347 -30.06 19.61 -14.38
N SER A 348 -29.46 19.63 -15.56
CA SER A 348 -28.12 20.23 -15.78
C SER A 348 -28.07 21.75 -15.53
N ASP A 349 -29.19 22.43 -15.75
CA ASP A 349 -29.30 23.89 -15.62
C ASP A 349 -29.82 24.32 -14.24
N THR A 350 -30.01 23.39 -13.31
CA THR A 350 -30.43 23.70 -11.94
C THR A 350 -29.22 24.16 -11.12
N PRO A 351 -29.44 24.88 -9.99
CA PRO A 351 -28.35 25.20 -9.07
C PRO A 351 -27.54 23.98 -8.62
N ALA A 352 -28.20 22.85 -8.39
CA ALA A 352 -27.55 21.60 -8.02
C ALA A 352 -26.71 21.02 -9.17
N GLY A 353 -27.27 20.89 -10.38
CA GLY A 353 -26.54 20.38 -11.55
C GLY A 353 -25.36 21.27 -11.92
N TRP A 354 -25.56 22.59 -11.90
CA TRP A 354 -24.49 23.56 -12.15
C TRP A 354 -23.30 23.37 -11.21
N PHE A 355 -23.57 23.18 -9.91
CA PHE A 355 -22.54 22.99 -8.90
C PHE A 355 -21.86 21.62 -9.01
N TYR A 356 -22.65 20.57 -9.22
CA TYR A 356 -22.17 19.19 -9.36
C TYR A 356 -21.19 19.03 -10.52
N ASP A 357 -21.56 19.49 -11.72
CA ASP A 357 -20.72 19.45 -12.93
C ASP A 357 -19.40 20.21 -12.77
N ARG A 358 -19.35 21.12 -11.80
CA ARG A 358 -18.21 21.99 -11.50
C ARG A 358 -17.48 21.58 -10.23
N THR A 359 -17.76 20.40 -9.67
CA THR A 359 -17.12 19.90 -8.46
C THR A 359 -16.20 18.72 -8.78
N LEU A 360 -15.07 18.66 -8.10
CA LEU A 360 -14.16 17.51 -8.10
C LEU A 360 -14.18 16.82 -6.73
N VAL A 361 -13.98 15.51 -6.72
CA VAL A 361 -13.52 14.82 -5.50
C VAL A 361 -12.24 15.50 -5.02
N GLY A 362 -12.18 15.88 -3.74
CA GLY A 362 -11.08 16.67 -3.19
C GLY A 362 -11.34 18.19 -3.12
N ASP A 363 -12.42 18.71 -3.71
CA ASP A 363 -12.83 20.11 -3.49
C ASP A 363 -13.31 20.33 -2.05
N VAL A 364 -13.26 21.57 -1.57
CA VAL A 364 -13.58 21.90 -0.17
C VAL A 364 -14.93 22.60 -0.10
N VAL A 365 -15.79 22.10 0.79
CA VAL A 365 -16.99 22.79 1.27
C VAL A 365 -16.74 23.20 2.73
N GLU A 366 -16.71 24.49 3.00
CA GLU A 366 -16.55 25.02 4.35
C GLU A 366 -17.89 25.55 4.87
N VAL A 367 -18.39 24.98 5.96
CA VAL A 367 -19.62 25.46 6.60
C VAL A 367 -19.28 26.39 7.75
N VAL A 368 -19.93 27.55 7.79
CA VAL A 368 -19.82 28.53 8.86
C VAL A 368 -21.20 28.89 9.40
N ASN A 369 -21.22 29.51 10.58
CA ASN A 369 -22.41 30.06 11.22
C ASN A 369 -23.56 29.06 11.44
N SER A 370 -23.27 27.75 11.49
CA SER A 370 -24.21 26.74 11.94
C SER A 370 -24.26 26.68 13.48
N GLN A 371 -25.39 26.29 14.05
CA GLN A 371 -25.55 26.06 15.49
C GLN A 371 -25.06 24.66 15.95
N ASP A 372 -24.16 24.04 15.18
CA ASP A 372 -23.53 22.76 15.51
C ASP A 372 -22.03 22.92 15.86
N LYS A 373 -21.41 21.84 16.32
CA LYS A 373 -19.97 21.72 16.47
C LYS A 373 -19.25 21.68 15.12
N THR A 374 -17.94 21.86 15.16
CA THR A 374 -17.07 21.61 14.00
C THR A 374 -16.99 20.11 13.72
N VAL A 375 -17.02 19.73 12.45
CA VAL A 375 -16.88 18.35 11.99
C VAL A 375 -15.58 17.74 12.53
N ALA A 376 -15.66 16.52 13.07
CA ALA A 376 -14.50 15.83 13.60
C ALA A 376 -13.50 15.50 12.49
N ALA A 377 -12.20 15.59 12.79
CA ALA A 377 -11.16 15.40 11.78
C ALA A 377 -11.11 13.99 11.17
N ASN A 378 -11.62 12.99 11.90
CA ASN A 378 -11.73 11.60 11.44
C ASN A 378 -13.05 11.31 10.69
N ASN A 379 -13.97 12.26 10.58
CA ASN A 379 -15.24 12.07 9.88
C ASN A 379 -15.10 12.43 8.40
N GLY A 380 -14.95 11.43 7.54
CA GLY A 380 -14.51 11.62 6.16
C GLY A 380 -13.10 12.21 6.10
N LEU A 381 -12.79 13.01 5.08
CA LEU A 381 -11.48 13.67 4.89
C LEU A 381 -11.37 14.99 5.69
N GLY A 382 -11.79 14.97 6.96
CA GLY A 382 -11.89 16.14 7.85
C GLY A 382 -10.57 16.63 8.45
N GLY A 383 -9.42 16.07 8.05
CA GLY A 383 -8.09 16.36 8.60
C GLY A 383 -7.66 17.84 8.57
N TRP A 384 -8.36 18.69 7.81
CA TRP A 384 -8.14 20.13 7.73
C TRP A 384 -8.74 20.94 8.90
N ASN A 385 -9.52 20.29 9.77
CA ASN A 385 -10.11 20.89 10.97
C ASN A 385 -9.24 20.74 12.23
N MET A 386 -8.08 20.10 12.10
CA MET A 386 -7.09 20.02 13.18
C MET A 386 -5.87 20.90 12.89
N SER A 387 -5.18 21.31 13.96
CA SER A 387 -3.93 22.04 13.81
C SER A 387 -2.87 21.18 13.12
N TRP A 388 -1.90 21.81 12.47
CA TRP A 388 -0.78 21.08 11.88
C TRP A 388 0.06 20.35 12.94
N ALA A 389 0.18 20.91 14.14
CA ALA A 389 0.92 20.28 15.22
C ALA A 389 0.24 18.97 15.66
N ASP A 390 -1.08 18.97 15.82
CA ASP A 390 -1.84 17.76 16.16
C ASP A 390 -1.81 16.73 15.03
N TRP A 391 -1.81 17.19 13.77
CA TRP A 391 -1.65 16.31 12.62
C TRP A 391 -0.31 15.56 12.69
N VAL A 392 0.79 16.29 12.82
CA VAL A 392 2.14 15.72 12.89
C VAL A 392 2.30 14.82 14.13
N ALA A 393 1.69 15.18 15.26
CA ALA A 393 1.73 14.37 16.48
C ALA A 393 1.07 12.98 16.33
N GLY A 394 0.17 12.80 15.36
CA GLY A 394 -0.44 11.50 15.05
C GLY A 394 0.33 10.66 14.02
N SER A 395 1.47 11.14 13.52
CA SER A 395 2.40 10.38 12.69
C SER A 395 3.08 9.28 13.50
N ALA A 396 3.30 8.12 12.89
CA ALA A 396 4.13 7.06 13.46
C ALA A 396 5.59 7.13 12.97
N ARG A 397 5.93 8.07 12.07
CA ARG A 397 7.31 8.38 11.70
C ARG A 397 7.96 9.24 12.80
N THR A 398 8.93 8.65 13.47
CA THR A 398 9.90 9.35 14.33
C THR A 398 11.01 9.98 13.51
#